data_AF-A0A847CBX0-F1
#
_entry.id   AF-A0A847CBX0-F1
#
_cell.length_a   1.000
_cell.length_b   1.000
_cell.length_c   1.000
_cell.angle_alpha   90.00
_cell.angle_beta   90.00
_cell.angle_gamma   90.00
#
_symmetry.space_group_name_H-M   'P 1'
#
loop_
_entity.id
_entity.type
_entity.pdbx_description
1 polymer ?
#
loop_
_entity_poly.entity_id
_entity_poly.type
_entity_poly.pdbx_seq_one_letter_code
_entity_poly.pdbx_strand_id
1 'polypeptide(L)'
;MGLLDRLTRNAENELGKSIGSKLGDALTDSLEKATGVDLDGSDSAKTATATATATVDTAASASGAPLSPEALVKLFDEVLSSEFAVYEVRKNASAASLGITGAPCKDYDYALISGGRTKAVIMLTPHNRDNNAAFKNAKANAKNSNVAFINFYTHMENERSYVVSRIKSFL
;
A
#
# COMPACT_ATOMS: atom_id res chain seq x y z
N MET A 1 -26.56 -39.61 3.45
CA MET A 1 -26.43 -38.45 2.55
C MET A 1 -27.75 -37.67 2.57
N GLY A 2 -28.22 -37.10 3.67
CA GLY A 2 -27.59 -36.06 4.48
C GLY A 2 -28.40 -34.76 4.29
N LEU A 3 -29.56 -34.65 4.93
CA LEU A 3 -30.46 -33.47 4.85
C LEU A 3 -29.73 -32.15 5.19
N LEU A 4 -28.65 -32.25 5.98
CA LEU A 4 -27.76 -31.17 6.38
C LEU A 4 -26.95 -30.58 5.20
N ASP A 5 -26.59 -31.37 4.18
CA ASP A 5 -25.85 -30.89 3.00
C ASP A 5 -26.68 -29.99 2.06
N ARG A 6 -28.01 -30.02 2.20
CA ARG A 6 -28.94 -29.19 1.42
C ARG A 6 -29.22 -27.85 2.08
N LEU A 7 -29.13 -27.76 3.41
CA LEU A 7 -29.35 -26.51 4.14
C LEU A 7 -28.13 -25.57 4.05
N THR A 8 -26.91 -26.11 4.05
CA THR A 8 -25.68 -25.29 3.93
C THR A 8 -25.57 -24.62 2.57
N ARG A 9 -25.92 -25.31 1.48
CA ARG A 9 -25.86 -24.75 0.11
C ARG A 9 -26.89 -23.66 -0.17
N ASN A 10 -28.03 -23.64 0.52
CA ASN A 10 -29.03 -22.58 0.34
C ASN A 10 -28.68 -21.30 1.10
N ALA A 11 -27.93 -21.37 2.20
CA ALA A 11 -27.51 -20.18 2.95
C ALA A 11 -26.42 -19.37 2.23
N GLU A 12 -25.54 -20.02 1.48
CA GLU A 12 -24.42 -19.35 0.78
C GLU A 12 -24.89 -18.56 -0.47
N ASN A 13 -26.00 -18.97 -1.10
CA ASN A 13 -26.51 -18.29 -2.30
C ASN A 13 -27.33 -17.01 -2.02
N GLU A 14 -27.87 -16.85 -0.80
CA GLU A 14 -28.64 -15.66 -0.40
C GLU A 14 -27.75 -14.53 0.16
N LEU A 15 -26.65 -14.87 0.83
CA LEU A 15 -25.71 -13.90 1.40
C LEU A 15 -24.83 -13.20 0.35
N GLY A 16 -24.52 -13.87 -0.77
CA GLY A 16 -23.73 -13.30 -1.87
C GLY A 16 -24.48 -12.26 -2.71
N LYS A 17 -25.82 -12.30 -2.76
CA LYS A 17 -26.63 -11.38 -3.57
C LYS A 17 -27.09 -10.12 -2.84
N SER A 18 -27.10 -10.12 -1.50
CA SER A 18 -27.60 -8.98 -0.69
C SER A 18 -26.52 -7.92 -0.39
N ILE A 19 -25.24 -8.31 -0.40
CA ILE A 19 -24.12 -7.39 -0.06
C ILE A 19 -23.61 -6.63 -1.30
N GLY A 20 -23.65 -7.25 -2.49
CA GLY A 20 -23.16 -6.63 -3.73
C GLY A 20 -24.01 -5.48 -4.25
N SER A 21 -25.31 -5.48 -4.00
CA SER A 21 -26.24 -4.44 -4.46
C SER A 21 -26.30 -3.24 -3.52
N LYS A 22 -26.18 -3.44 -2.20
CA LYS A 22 -26.31 -2.33 -1.23
C LYS A 22 -25.09 -1.43 -1.09
N LEU A 23 -23.91 -1.88 -1.52
CA LEU A 23 -22.69 -1.06 -1.52
C LEU A 23 -22.55 -0.21 -2.82
N GLY A 24 -23.10 -0.69 -3.94
CA GLY A 24 -23.09 0.02 -5.23
C GLY A 24 -24.03 1.22 -5.26
N ASP A 25 -25.23 1.09 -4.69
CA ASP A 25 -26.17 2.21 -4.58
C ASP A 25 -25.68 3.29 -3.59
N ALA A 26 -25.12 2.91 -2.44
CA ALA A 26 -24.71 3.87 -1.40
C ALA A 26 -23.54 4.79 -1.80
N LEU A 27 -22.67 4.34 -2.72
CA LEU A 27 -21.56 5.16 -3.26
C LEU A 27 -21.99 6.04 -4.44
N THR A 28 -23.04 5.64 -5.17
CA THR A 28 -23.59 6.43 -6.28
C THR A 28 -24.48 7.56 -5.76
N ASP A 29 -25.30 7.28 -4.73
CA ASP A 29 -26.17 8.29 -4.08
C ASP A 29 -25.38 9.37 -3.32
N SER A 30 -24.17 9.06 -2.83
CA SER A 30 -23.30 10.04 -2.16
C SER A 30 -22.51 10.93 -3.13
N LEU A 31 -22.40 10.55 -4.41
CA LEU A 31 -21.67 11.33 -5.42
C LEU A 31 -22.60 12.28 -6.20
N GLU A 32 -23.87 11.93 -6.41
CA GLU A 32 -24.87 12.84 -7.00
C GLU A 32 -25.31 13.97 -6.04
N LYS A 33 -25.24 13.75 -4.73
CA LYS A 33 -25.62 14.76 -3.72
C LYS A 33 -24.56 15.84 -3.47
N ALA A 34 -23.39 15.76 -4.12
CA ALA A 34 -22.34 16.78 -4.07
C ALA A 34 -22.25 17.65 -5.33
N THR A 35 -23.14 17.45 -6.31
CA THR A 35 -23.29 18.29 -7.51
C THR A 35 -24.68 18.91 -7.55
N GLY A 36 -25.03 19.64 -6.49
CA GLY A 36 -26.10 20.63 -6.54
C GLY A 36 -25.66 21.84 -7.36
N VAL A 37 -25.81 21.77 -8.68
CA VAL A 37 -25.78 22.94 -9.55
C VAL A 37 -27.18 23.12 -10.11
N ASP A 38 -27.97 23.89 -9.36
CA ASP A 38 -29.16 24.57 -9.88
C ASP A 38 -28.74 25.42 -11.09
N LEU A 39 -29.30 25.10 -12.26
CA LEU A 39 -29.31 25.95 -13.42
C LEU A 39 -30.54 26.85 -13.34
N ASP A 40 -30.42 28.03 -12.74
CA ASP A 40 -31.24 29.18 -13.12
C ASP A 40 -30.44 30.48 -12.94
N GLY A 41 -30.47 31.30 -13.99
CA GLY A 41 -29.50 32.37 -14.20
C GLY A 41 -29.69 33.61 -13.34
N SER A 42 -28.60 34.35 -13.13
CA SER A 42 -28.49 35.79 -13.40
C SER A 42 -27.12 36.31 -12.97
N ASP A 43 -26.36 36.77 -13.96
CA ASP A 43 -25.44 37.90 -14.02
C ASP A 43 -24.51 38.31 -12.85
N SER A 44 -23.30 38.70 -13.26
CA SER A 44 -22.31 39.55 -12.56
C SER A 44 -21.29 38.93 -11.58
N ALA A 45 -20.10 38.71 -12.17
CA ALA A 45 -18.78 39.16 -11.70
C ALA A 45 -17.99 38.41 -10.61
N LYS A 46 -16.75 38.07 -11.03
CA LYS A 46 -15.50 38.04 -10.25
C LYS A 46 -15.25 36.76 -9.42
N THR A 47 -14.27 35.95 -9.84
CA THR A 47 -12.91 35.82 -9.24
C THR A 47 -12.25 34.53 -9.77
N ALA A 48 -10.94 34.61 -10.00
CA ALA A 48 -10.05 33.56 -10.51
C ALA A 48 -10.19 32.19 -9.82
N THR A 49 -9.90 31.09 -10.53
CA THR A 49 -9.10 29.94 -10.03
C THR A 49 -8.70 29.01 -11.19
N ALA A 50 -7.48 28.48 -11.07
CA ALA A 50 -6.69 27.69 -11.99
C ALA A 50 -7.39 26.55 -12.74
N THR A 51 -7.15 26.49 -14.04
CA THR A 51 -7.37 25.30 -14.87
C THR A 51 -6.25 24.30 -14.58
N ALA A 52 -6.53 23.32 -13.72
CA ALA A 52 -5.70 22.12 -13.61
C ALA A 52 -5.93 21.25 -14.86
N THR A 53 -4.99 21.29 -15.79
CA THR A 53 -4.90 20.34 -16.89
C THR A 53 -4.65 18.95 -16.30
N ALA A 54 -5.67 18.11 -16.25
CA ALA A 54 -5.52 16.70 -15.92
C ALA A 54 -4.81 16.00 -17.09
N THR A 55 -3.48 15.97 -17.05
CA THR A 55 -2.71 14.97 -17.81
C THR A 55 -2.92 13.64 -17.11
N VAL A 56 -3.89 12.88 -17.61
CA VAL A 56 -4.05 11.46 -17.34
C VAL A 56 -2.92 10.75 -18.08
N ASP A 57 -1.71 10.75 -17.51
CA ASP A 57 -0.68 9.78 -17.87
C ASP A 57 -1.03 8.45 -17.17
N THR A 58 -2.09 7.80 -17.65
CA THR A 58 -2.31 6.38 -17.38
C THR A 58 -1.41 5.59 -18.33
N ALA A 59 -0.12 5.56 -18.01
CA ALA A 59 0.72 4.43 -18.40
C ALA A 59 0.46 3.30 -17.39
N ALA A 60 -0.74 2.71 -17.48
CA ALA A 60 -1.00 1.41 -16.87
C ALA A 60 -0.10 0.40 -17.59
N SER A 61 1.06 0.12 -17.01
CA SER A 61 1.86 -1.02 -17.43
C SER A 61 1.13 -2.28 -16.95
N ALA A 62 0.11 -2.69 -17.72
CA ALA A 62 -0.72 -3.85 -17.51
C ALA A 62 0.05 -5.13 -17.88
N SER A 63 1.18 -5.37 -17.24
CA SER A 63 1.76 -6.70 -17.20
C SER A 63 1.74 -7.17 -15.76
N GLY A 64 0.92 -8.18 -15.47
CA GLY A 64 0.96 -8.94 -14.21
C GLY A 64 2.23 -9.78 -14.06
N ALA A 65 3.34 -9.29 -14.61
CA ALA A 65 4.66 -9.88 -14.56
C ALA A 65 5.44 -9.24 -13.41
N PRO A 66 6.30 -10.01 -12.71
CA PRO A 66 7.20 -9.43 -11.74
C PRO A 66 8.10 -8.38 -12.39
N LEU A 67 8.30 -7.26 -11.70
CA LEU A 67 9.27 -6.25 -12.14
C LEU A 67 10.69 -6.82 -12.12
N SER A 68 11.53 -6.34 -13.03
CA SER A 68 12.97 -6.59 -12.92
C SER A 68 13.50 -5.99 -11.61
N PRO A 69 14.59 -6.51 -11.03
CA PRO A 69 15.15 -5.98 -9.78
C PRO A 69 15.42 -4.46 -9.83
N GLU A 70 15.90 -3.96 -10.97
CA GLU A 70 16.16 -2.54 -11.19
C GLU A 70 14.86 -1.71 -11.25
N ALA A 71 13.84 -2.20 -11.96
CA ALA A 71 12.54 -1.54 -12.03
C ALA A 71 11.84 -1.53 -10.67
N LEU A 72 11.98 -2.59 -9.87
CA LEU A 72 11.45 -2.67 -8.52
C LEU A 72 12.11 -1.64 -7.59
N VAL A 73 13.45 -1.54 -7.63
CA VAL A 73 14.18 -0.52 -6.85
C VAL A 73 13.74 0.88 -7.25
N LYS A 74 13.63 1.15 -8.56
CA LYS A 74 13.16 2.45 -9.07
C LYS A 74 11.74 2.77 -8.59
N LEU A 75 10.82 1.80 -8.63
CA LEU A 75 9.47 1.96 -8.12
C LEU A 75 9.47 2.34 -6.62
N PHE A 76 10.25 1.64 -5.80
CA PHE A 76 10.33 1.95 -4.37
C PHE A 76 10.93 3.33 -4.12
N ASP A 77 11.97 3.71 -4.86
CA ASP A 77 12.56 5.04 -4.76
C ASP A 77 11.54 6.15 -5.11
N GLU A 78 10.77 5.97 -6.17
CA GLU A 78 9.71 6.90 -6.57
C GLU A 78 8.59 6.95 -5.54
N VAL A 79 8.11 5.80 -5.06
CA VAL A 79 7.02 5.73 -4.07
C VAL A 79 7.46 6.37 -2.75
N LEU A 80 8.64 6.02 -2.24
CA LEU A 80 9.11 6.53 -0.96
C LEU A 80 9.40 8.03 -1.00
N SER A 81 9.91 8.55 -2.12
CA SER A 81 10.17 9.98 -2.28
C SER A 81 8.91 10.81 -2.51
N SER A 82 7.88 10.27 -3.19
CA SER A 82 6.65 11.01 -3.49
C SER A 82 5.57 10.87 -2.41
N GLU A 83 5.26 9.65 -1.98
CA GLU A 83 4.12 9.35 -1.09
C GLU A 83 4.51 9.40 0.39
N PHE A 84 5.80 9.25 0.70
CA PHE A 84 6.35 9.19 2.05
C PHE A 84 7.41 10.28 2.29
N ALA A 85 7.29 11.41 1.59
CA ALA A 85 8.23 12.53 1.62
C ALA A 85 8.47 13.15 3.02
N VAL A 86 7.53 12.93 3.95
CA VAL A 86 7.65 13.39 5.35
C VAL A 86 8.66 12.56 6.16
N TYR A 87 9.11 11.42 5.64
CA TYR A 87 10.09 10.56 6.28
C TYR A 87 11.46 10.75 5.63
N GLU A 88 12.51 10.75 6.46
CA GLU A 88 13.86 10.53 5.98
C GLU A 88 13.99 9.05 5.56
N VAL A 89 14.32 8.83 4.29
CA VAL A 89 14.50 7.49 3.72
C VAL A 89 15.99 7.14 3.73
N ARG A 90 16.36 6.06 4.41
CA ARG A 90 17.71 5.47 4.32
C ARG A 90 17.67 4.15 3.57
N LYS A 91 18.63 3.95 2.66
CA LYS A 91 18.77 2.72 1.87
C LYS A 91 19.87 1.84 2.45
N ASN A 92 19.73 0.53 2.31
CA ASN A 92 20.74 -0.46 2.73
C ASN A 92 21.24 -0.21 4.17
N ALA A 93 20.31 0.01 5.09
CA ALA A 93 20.62 0.42 6.45
C ALA A 93 20.75 -0.80 7.36
N SER A 94 21.86 -0.86 8.09
CA SER A 94 22.08 -1.92 9.09
C SER A 94 21.24 -1.68 10.33
N ALA A 95 20.89 -2.76 11.05
CA ALA A 95 20.12 -2.65 12.30
C ALA A 95 20.78 -1.68 13.31
N ALA A 96 22.10 -1.77 13.46
CA ALA A 96 22.86 -0.90 14.36
C ALA A 96 22.72 0.58 13.99
N SER A 97 22.77 0.92 12.69
CA SER A 97 22.62 2.32 12.23
C SER A 97 21.24 2.93 12.48
N LEU A 98 20.24 2.07 12.70
CA LEU A 98 18.84 2.43 12.94
C LEU A 98 18.45 2.41 14.41
N GLY A 99 19.40 2.14 15.32
CA GLY A 99 19.13 1.94 16.74
C GLY A 99 18.36 0.65 17.03
N ILE A 100 18.32 -0.29 16.08
CA ILE A 100 17.68 -1.60 16.23
C ILE A 100 18.72 -2.57 16.79
N THR A 101 18.45 -3.14 17.96
CA THR A 101 19.36 -4.06 18.64
C THR A 101 18.88 -5.50 18.54
N GLY A 102 19.81 -6.44 18.62
CA GLY A 102 19.52 -7.87 18.61
C GLY A 102 20.57 -8.70 17.90
N ALA A 103 20.16 -9.89 17.45
CA ALA A 103 21.06 -10.85 16.81
C ALA A 103 21.55 -10.32 15.44
N PRO A 104 22.71 -10.77 14.94
CA PRO A 104 23.16 -10.46 13.58
C PRO A 104 22.06 -10.79 12.56
N CYS A 105 21.78 -9.85 11.67
CA CYS A 105 20.72 -9.94 10.68
C CYS A 105 21.16 -9.30 9.35
N LYS A 106 20.39 -9.55 8.29
CA LYS A 106 20.61 -8.87 7.00
C LYS A 106 20.25 -7.39 7.16
N ASP A 107 20.96 -6.52 6.47
CA ASP A 107 20.59 -5.11 6.32
C ASP A 107 19.20 -4.97 5.68
N TYR A 108 18.51 -3.90 6.08
CA TYR A 108 17.20 -3.54 5.53
C TYR A 108 17.39 -2.77 4.23
N ASP A 109 16.57 -3.08 3.23
CA ASP A 109 16.67 -2.44 1.91
C ASP A 109 16.27 -0.95 2.02
N TYR A 110 15.24 -0.63 2.83
CA TYR A 110 14.88 0.75 3.18
C TYR A 110 14.51 0.89 4.66
N ALA A 111 14.70 2.10 5.20
CA ALA A 111 14.21 2.52 6.50
C ALA A 111 13.55 3.88 6.41
N LEU A 112 12.40 4.04 7.08
CA LEU A 112 11.65 5.29 7.18
C LEU A 112 11.83 5.88 8.57
N ILE A 113 12.39 7.08 8.63
CA ILE A 113 12.78 7.76 9.87
C ILE A 113 11.97 9.05 9.99
N SER A 114 11.42 9.29 11.18
CA SER A 114 10.71 10.54 11.50
C SER A 114 11.06 10.99 12.91
N GLY A 115 11.43 12.26 13.06
CA GLY A 115 11.86 12.83 14.34
C GLY A 115 13.06 12.09 14.95
N GLY A 116 14.02 11.65 14.13
CA GLY A 116 15.21 10.91 14.57
C GLY A 116 14.95 9.49 15.05
N ARG A 117 13.73 8.95 14.86
CA ARG A 117 13.37 7.57 15.23
C ARG A 117 12.95 6.77 14.01
N THR A 118 13.46 5.54 13.93
CA THR A 118 13.03 4.57 12.91
C THR A 118 11.57 4.18 13.16
N LYS A 119 10.72 4.36 12.14
CA LYS A 119 9.28 4.04 12.19
C LYS A 119 8.98 2.72 11.53
N ALA A 120 9.57 2.50 10.36
CA ALA A 120 9.45 1.26 9.62
C ALA A 120 10.76 0.89 8.93
N VAL A 121 10.93 -0.41 8.71
CA VAL A 121 11.97 -0.99 7.86
C VAL A 121 11.32 -1.88 6.81
N ILE A 122 11.87 -1.84 5.61
CA ILE A 122 11.35 -2.54 4.44
C ILE A 122 12.43 -3.49 3.93
N MET A 123 12.01 -4.73 3.65
CA MET A 123 12.84 -5.72 2.98
C MET A 123 12.23 -6.15 1.65
N LEU A 124 13.06 -6.24 0.63
CA LEU A 124 12.76 -6.81 -0.68
C LEU A 124 13.36 -8.22 -0.74
N THR A 125 12.50 -9.23 -0.60
CA THR A 125 12.95 -10.62 -0.38
C THR A 125 12.48 -11.54 -1.50
N PRO A 126 13.39 -12.31 -2.13
CA PRO A 126 12.99 -13.42 -3.00
C PRO A 126 12.23 -14.49 -2.19
N HIS A 127 11.24 -15.17 -2.78
CA HIS A 127 10.36 -16.12 -2.06
C HIS A 127 11.11 -17.12 -1.16
N ASN A 128 12.23 -17.66 -1.64
CA ASN A 128 12.97 -18.71 -0.92
C ASN A 128 13.94 -18.19 0.16
N ARG A 129 13.99 -16.88 0.43
CA ARG A 129 14.98 -16.26 1.35
C ARG A 129 14.41 -15.81 2.69
N ASP A 130 13.10 -15.88 2.90
CA ASP A 130 12.46 -15.50 4.16
C ASP A 130 12.61 -16.56 5.28
N ASN A 131 13.05 -17.77 4.92
CA ASN A 131 13.22 -18.85 5.88
C ASN A 131 14.62 -18.90 6.52
N ASN A 132 15.56 -18.08 6.05
CA ASN A 132 16.92 -17.97 6.59
C ASN A 132 16.92 -17.27 7.97
N ALA A 133 17.78 -17.74 8.87
CA ALA A 133 18.06 -17.12 10.17
C ALA A 133 18.29 -15.61 10.08
N ALA A 134 19.05 -15.12 9.09
CA ALA A 134 19.33 -13.68 8.95
C ALA A 134 18.06 -12.84 8.73
N PHE A 135 17.08 -13.35 7.97
CA PHE A 135 15.80 -12.68 7.75
C PHE A 135 14.90 -12.77 9.00
N LYS A 136 14.84 -13.95 9.62
CA LYS A 136 14.08 -14.15 10.86
C LYS A 136 14.58 -13.24 11.98
N ASN A 137 15.90 -13.08 12.09
CA ASN A 137 16.53 -12.15 13.02
C ASN A 137 16.18 -10.70 12.69
N ALA A 138 16.20 -10.29 11.42
CA ALA A 138 15.80 -8.93 11.02
C ALA A 138 14.36 -8.62 11.45
N LYS A 139 13.42 -9.54 11.15
CA LYS A 139 12.02 -9.43 11.57
C LYS A 139 11.87 -9.36 13.10
N ALA A 140 12.59 -10.22 13.83
CA ALA A 140 12.53 -10.26 15.28
C ALA A 140 13.12 -8.98 15.91
N ASN A 141 14.27 -8.51 15.43
CA ASN A 141 14.94 -7.32 15.93
C ASN A 141 14.09 -6.07 15.73
N ALA A 142 13.50 -5.89 14.54
CA ALA A 142 12.58 -4.79 14.26
C ALA A 142 11.36 -4.82 15.21
N LYS A 143 10.71 -5.98 15.34
CA LYS A 143 9.57 -6.17 16.26
C LYS A 143 9.93 -5.85 17.71
N ASN A 144 11.07 -6.35 18.19
CA ASN A 144 11.53 -6.15 19.57
C ASN A 144 11.92 -4.68 19.84
N SER A 145 12.29 -3.94 18.79
CA SER A 145 12.60 -2.51 18.87
C SER A 145 11.38 -1.62 18.62
N ASN A 146 10.17 -2.19 18.56
CA ASN A 146 8.92 -1.49 18.24
C ASN A 146 8.98 -0.72 16.91
N VAL A 147 9.65 -1.30 15.91
CA VAL A 147 9.76 -0.79 14.54
C VAL A 147 8.92 -1.68 13.62
N ALA A 148 8.10 -1.06 12.76
CA ALA A 148 7.31 -1.82 11.80
C ALA A 148 8.21 -2.54 10.80
N PHE A 149 8.00 -3.85 10.64
CA PHE A 149 8.73 -4.67 9.66
C PHE A 149 7.82 -4.99 8.48
N ILE A 150 8.21 -4.55 7.28
CA ILE A 150 7.43 -4.71 6.06
C ILE A 150 8.26 -5.51 5.06
N ASN A 151 7.71 -6.60 4.54
CA ASN A 151 8.38 -7.42 3.53
C ASN A 151 7.58 -7.40 2.22
N PHE A 152 8.28 -7.18 1.12
CA PHE A 152 7.75 -7.33 -0.24
C PHE A 152 8.49 -8.45 -0.95
N TYR A 153 7.72 -9.35 -1.56
CA TYR A 153 8.29 -10.43 -2.33
C TYR A 153 8.63 -9.97 -3.74
N THR A 154 9.87 -10.14 -4.17
CA THR A 154 10.36 -9.59 -5.45
C THR A 154 9.75 -10.26 -6.69
N HIS A 155 9.13 -11.43 -6.53
CA HIS A 155 8.44 -12.16 -7.61
C HIS A 155 6.96 -11.79 -7.73
N MET A 156 6.45 -10.94 -6.83
CA MET A 156 5.11 -10.38 -6.97
C MET A 156 5.19 -9.13 -7.85
N GLU A 157 4.07 -8.76 -8.47
CA GLU A 157 3.95 -7.59 -9.34
C GLU A 157 4.35 -6.30 -8.61
N ASN A 158 4.03 -6.21 -7.31
CA ASN A 158 4.30 -5.06 -6.46
C ASN A 158 3.80 -3.75 -7.09
N GLU A 159 2.56 -3.73 -7.57
CA GLU A 159 1.96 -2.50 -8.12
C GLU A 159 2.06 -1.32 -7.15
N ARG A 160 2.19 -0.11 -7.71
CA ARG A 160 2.35 1.13 -6.94
C ARG A 160 1.28 1.28 -5.85
N SER A 161 0.01 1.09 -6.20
CA SER A 161 -1.14 1.20 -5.30
C SER A 161 -1.05 0.22 -4.12
N TYR A 162 -0.67 -1.03 -4.39
CA TYR A 162 -0.45 -2.06 -3.39
C TYR A 162 0.71 -1.68 -2.45
N VAL A 163 1.86 -1.26 -3.00
CA VAL A 163 3.03 -0.86 -2.21
C VAL A 163 2.68 0.30 -1.27
N VAL A 164 2.01 1.33 -1.78
CA VAL A 164 1.60 2.50 -0.99
C VAL A 164 0.62 2.11 0.11
N SER A 165 -0.45 1.39 -0.23
CA SER A 165 -1.45 0.95 0.73
C SER A 165 -0.84 0.07 1.83
N ARG A 166 0.03 -0.86 1.43
CA ARG A 166 0.71 -1.76 2.35
C ARG A 166 1.66 -1.04 3.29
N ILE A 167 2.39 -0.02 2.83
CA ILE A 167 3.27 0.75 3.74
C ILE A 167 2.43 1.60 4.70
N LYS A 168 1.38 2.27 4.20
CA LYS A 168 0.47 3.08 5.03
C LYS A 168 -0.22 2.27 6.12
N SER A 169 -0.51 0.99 5.91
CA SER A 169 -1.16 0.15 6.93
C SER A 169 -0.29 -0.15 8.16
N PHE A 170 1.01 0.17 8.13
CA PHE A 170 1.95 -0.07 9.23
C PHE A 170 2.43 1.22 9.92
N LEU A 171 2.16 2.38 9.33
CA LEU A 171 2.61 3.69 9.80
C LEU A 171 1.46 4.44 10.51
#